data_AF-A0A7S0Z4J7-F1
#
_entry.id   AF-A0A7S0Z4J7-F1
#
_cell.length_a   1.000
_cell.length_b   1.000
_cell.length_c   1.000
_cell.angle_alpha   90.00
_cell.angle_beta   90.00
_cell.angle_gamma   90.00
#
_symmetry.space_group_name_H-M   'P 1'
#
loop_
_entity.id
_entity.type
_entity.pdbx_description
1 polymer ?
#
loop_
_entity_poly.entity_id
_entity_poly.type
_entity_poly.pdbx_seq_one_letter_code
_entity_poly.pdbx_strand_id
1 'polypeptide(L)'
;VNYKNWVASTGIPAVHFIAGDRVATPPELSAHFTEALLLLPNSYFVSGHKYQYDLQDPLQRIADAGQSAPAERAGARSAYGIPPDRFVIANFNSLVKMEPRCWGALV
;
A
#
# COMPACT_ATOMS: atom_id res chain seq x y z
N VAL A 1 -13.89 -10.90 -14.54
CA VAL A 1 -13.71 -9.62 -13.83
C VAL A 1 -12.26 -9.53 -13.42
N ASN A 2 -11.55 -8.46 -13.78
CA ASN A 2 -10.23 -8.14 -13.24
C ASN A 2 -10.40 -7.47 -11.87
N TYR A 3 -9.72 -7.96 -10.84
CA TYR A 3 -9.80 -7.40 -9.50
C TYR A 3 -8.49 -7.60 -8.74
N LYS A 4 -8.01 -6.52 -8.12
CA LYS A 4 -6.94 -6.43 -7.13
C LYS A 4 -5.52 -6.81 -7.58
N ASN A 5 -5.33 -7.92 -8.28
CA ASN A 5 -4.01 -8.46 -8.59
C ASN A 5 -3.32 -7.77 -9.76
N TRP A 6 -4.09 -7.33 -10.76
CA TRP A 6 -3.59 -6.58 -11.91
C TRP A 6 -4.15 -5.16 -11.88
N VAL A 7 -3.29 -4.20 -11.55
CA VAL A 7 -3.65 -2.80 -11.27
C VAL A 7 -3.69 -1.93 -12.54
N ALA A 8 -4.14 -2.51 -13.65
CA ALA A 8 -4.30 -1.85 -14.95
C ALA A 8 -5.41 -2.53 -15.76
N SER A 9 -5.77 -1.97 -16.91
CA SER A 9 -6.59 -2.69 -17.90
C SER A 9 -5.90 -3.98 -18.33
N THR A 10 -6.68 -5.05 -18.54
CA THR A 10 -6.16 -6.32 -19.08
C THR A 10 -5.96 -6.26 -20.59
N GLY A 11 -6.70 -5.40 -21.30
CA GLY A 11 -6.71 -5.36 -22.77
C GLY A 11 -7.37 -6.58 -23.43
N ILE A 12 -7.99 -7.48 -22.66
CA ILE A 12 -8.54 -8.74 -23.15
C ILE A 12 -10.06 -8.57 -23.37
N PRO A 13 -10.58 -8.72 -24.61
CA PRO A 13 -12.01 -8.50 -24.90
C PRO A 13 -12.98 -9.38 -24.09
N ALA A 14 -12.52 -10.56 -23.64
CA ALA A 14 -13.32 -11.48 -22.82
C ALA A 14 -13.43 -11.06 -21.35
N VAL A 15 -12.65 -10.09 -20.88
CA VAL A 15 -12.73 -9.56 -19.52
C VAL A 15 -13.66 -8.35 -19.54
N HIS A 16 -14.90 -8.54 -19.10
CA HIS A 16 -15.93 -7.50 -19.26
C HIS A 16 -15.84 -6.35 -18.24
N PHE A 17 -15.29 -6.61 -17.06
CA PHE A 17 -15.28 -5.65 -15.95
C PHE A 17 -13.94 -5.61 -15.24
N ILE A 18 -13.58 -4.41 -14.77
CA ILE A 18 -12.55 -4.18 -13.77
C ILE A 18 -13.20 -3.59 -12.52
N ALA A 19 -12.93 -4.22 -11.37
CA ALA A 19 -13.42 -3.74 -10.08
C ALA A 19 -12.42 -2.76 -9.47
N GLY A 20 -12.89 -1.55 -9.19
CA GLY A 20 -12.11 -0.45 -8.63
C GLY A 20 -12.95 0.42 -7.70
N ASP A 21 -12.46 1.62 -7.40
CA ASP A 21 -13.20 2.65 -6.67
C ASP A 21 -12.99 4.02 -7.31
N ARG A 22 -13.71 5.04 -6.83
CA ARG A 22 -13.68 6.38 -7.41
C ARG A 22 -12.34 7.13 -7.24
N VAL A 23 -11.44 6.66 -6.38
CA VAL A 23 -10.13 7.27 -6.13
C VAL A 23 -9.05 6.61 -6.98
N ALA A 24 -8.96 5.28 -6.94
CA ALA A 24 -7.96 4.51 -7.67
C ALA A 24 -8.34 4.29 -9.15
N THR A 25 -9.63 4.33 -9.48
CA THR A 25 -10.14 4.12 -10.85
C THR A 25 -11.27 5.13 -11.15
N PRO A 26 -10.94 6.43 -11.18
CA PRO A 26 -11.93 7.49 -11.38
C PRO A 26 -12.66 7.34 -12.73
N PRO A 27 -13.99 7.58 -12.79
CA PRO A 27 -14.80 7.39 -14.01
C PRO A 27 -14.28 8.13 -15.25
N GLU A 28 -13.64 9.27 -15.05
CA GLU A 28 -13.08 10.14 -16.08
C GLU A 28 -11.96 9.45 -16.87
N LEU A 29 -11.34 8.42 -16.29
CA LEU A 29 -10.30 7.61 -16.92
C LEU A 29 -10.85 6.35 -17.60
N SER A 30 -12.17 6.16 -17.68
CA SER A 30 -12.79 4.96 -18.29
C SER A 30 -12.33 4.67 -19.72
N ALA A 31 -11.99 5.70 -20.50
CA ALA A 31 -11.46 5.54 -21.85
C ALA A 31 -10.11 4.80 -21.93
N HIS A 32 -9.38 4.66 -20.82
CA HIS A 32 -8.12 3.92 -20.76
C HIS A 32 -8.30 2.42 -20.46
N PHE A 33 -9.54 1.94 -20.35
CA PHE A 33 -9.86 0.56 -20.02
C PHE A 33 -10.63 -0.10 -21.15
N THR A 34 -10.26 -1.33 -21.50
CA THR A 34 -11.11 -2.18 -22.34
C THR A 34 -12.32 -2.72 -21.58
N GLU A 35 -12.21 -2.82 -20.26
CA GLU A 35 -13.26 -3.28 -19.36
C GLU A 35 -14.18 -2.16 -18.89
N ALA A 36 -15.46 -2.47 -18.65
CA ALA A 36 -16.36 -1.55 -17.95
C ALA A 36 -15.97 -1.42 -16.47
N LEU A 37 -16.06 -0.20 -15.93
CA LEU A 37 -15.71 0.07 -14.54
C LEU A 37 -16.83 -0.40 -13.60
N LEU A 38 -16.51 -1.33 -12.70
CA LEU A 38 -17.34 -1.74 -11.57
C LEU A 38 -16.82 -1.03 -10.32
N LEU A 39 -17.48 0.06 -9.93
CA LEU A 39 -17.01 0.91 -8.82
C LEU A 39 -17.64 0.50 -7.50
N LEU A 40 -16.80 0.12 -6.54
CA LEU A 40 -17.23 -0.13 -5.17
C LEU A 40 -17.51 1.19 -4.44
N PRO A 41 -18.40 1.20 -3.43
CA PRO A 41 -18.77 2.42 -2.71
C PRO A 41 -17.66 2.98 -1.82
N ASN A 42 -16.69 2.14 -1.44
CA ASN A 42 -15.53 2.49 -0.61
C ASN A 42 -14.24 2.03 -1.32
N SER A 43 -13.10 2.00 -0.59
CA SER A 43 -11.84 1.47 -1.13
C SER A 43 -12.01 0.10 -1.78
N TYR A 44 -11.51 -0.05 -3.00
CA TYR A 44 -11.48 -1.31 -3.74
C TYR A 44 -10.52 -2.31 -3.09
N PHE A 45 -9.55 -1.83 -2.32
CA PHE A 45 -8.51 -2.65 -1.74
C PHE A 45 -8.89 -3.09 -0.32
N VAL A 46 -9.45 -4.29 -0.22
CA VAL A 46 -9.67 -4.95 1.07
C VAL A 46 -8.37 -5.60 1.54
N SER A 47 -7.83 -5.13 2.67
CA SER A 47 -6.67 -5.73 3.34
C SER A 47 -7.12 -6.70 4.44
N GLY A 48 -6.45 -7.86 4.51
CA GLY A 48 -6.71 -8.89 5.53
C GLY A 48 -5.86 -8.72 6.78
N HIS A 49 -5.26 -7.54 7.01
CA HIS A 49 -4.20 -7.34 8.01
C HIS A 49 -4.64 -7.76 9.42
N LYS A 50 -5.91 -7.52 9.77
CA LYS A 50 -6.51 -7.99 11.04
C LYS A 50 -6.37 -9.50 11.21
N TYR A 51 -6.76 -10.27 10.20
CA TYR A 51 -6.77 -11.73 10.23
C TYR A 51 -5.38 -12.34 10.09
N GLN A 52 -4.52 -11.72 9.26
CA GLN A 52 -3.15 -12.18 9.05
C GLN A 52 -2.30 -12.13 10.33
N TYR A 53 -2.62 -11.21 11.24
CA TYR A 53 -1.84 -10.97 12.46
C TYR A 53 -2.63 -11.18 13.75
N ASP A 54 -3.80 -11.82 13.67
CA ASP A 54 -4.72 -12.06 14.80
C ASP A 54 -4.97 -10.82 15.67
N LEU A 55 -5.15 -9.67 15.02
CA LEU A 55 -5.39 -8.42 15.71
C LEU A 55 -6.86 -8.35 16.12
N GLN A 56 -7.13 -8.10 17.41
CA GLN A 56 -8.50 -7.85 17.85
C GLN A 56 -9.02 -6.49 17.35
N ASP A 57 -8.13 -5.48 17.36
CA ASP A 57 -8.35 -4.12 16.85
C ASP A 57 -7.27 -3.80 15.77
N PRO A 58 -7.66 -3.31 14.57
CA PRO A 58 -6.72 -2.81 13.56
C PRO A 58 -5.71 -1.75 14.06
N LEU A 59 -6.05 -0.98 15.08
CA LEU A 59 -5.18 0.04 15.68
C LEU A 59 -4.24 -0.51 16.76
N GLN A 60 -4.42 -1.76 17.19
CA GLN A 60 -3.65 -2.37 18.27
C GLN A 60 -2.14 -2.27 18.02
N ARG A 61 -1.67 -2.55 16.79
CA ARG A 61 -0.24 -2.46 16.48
C ARG A 61 0.35 -1.06 16.55
N ILE A 62 -0.45 -0.03 16.27
CA ILE A 62 -0.01 1.36 16.41
C ILE A 62 0.14 1.68 17.90
N ALA A 63 -0.82 1.24 18.71
CA ALA A 63 -0.76 1.38 20.16
C ALA A 63 0.43 0.62 20.76
N ASP A 64 0.68 -0.62 20.33
CA ASP A 64 1.78 -1.46 20.82
C ASP A 64 3.15 -0.90 20.42
N ALA A 65 3.30 -0.43 19.18
CA ALA A 65 4.54 0.20 18.72
C ALA A 65 4.88 1.49 19.49
N GLY A 66 3.86 2.19 20.02
CA GLY A 66 4.04 3.36 20.88
C GLY A 66 4.50 3.02 22.31
N GLN A 67 4.36 1.76 22.75
CA GLN A 67 4.67 1.33 24.12
C GLN A 67 6.14 0.92 24.32
N SER A 68 6.91 0.68 23.25
CA SER A 68 8.31 0.29 23.36
C SER A 68 9.15 1.39 24.03
N ALA A 69 9.90 1.02 25.07
CA ALA A 69 10.76 1.95 25.79
C ALA A 69 11.75 2.64 24.82
N PRO A 70 12.00 3.95 24.95
CA PRO A 70 12.92 4.67 24.05
C PRO A 70 14.30 4.02 23.93
N ALA A 71 14.83 3.47 25.03
CA ALA A 71 16.12 2.77 25.04
C ALA A 71 16.10 1.47 24.22
N GLU A 72 15.01 0.70 24.28
CA GLU A 72 14.82 -0.52 23.49
C GLU A 72 14.75 -0.20 21.99
N ARG A 73 13.99 0.84 21.62
CA ARG A 73 13.91 1.32 20.23
C ARG A 73 15.26 1.83 19.72
N ALA A 74 16.00 2.59 20.52
CA ALA A 74 17.34 3.07 20.17
C ALA A 74 18.34 1.92 19.96
N GLY A 75 18.28 0.90 20.83
CA GLY A 75 19.07 -0.33 20.70
C GLY A 75 18.73 -1.11 19.43
N ALA A 76 17.45 -1.35 19.16
CA ALA A 76 16.99 -2.04 17.96
C ALA A 76 17.40 -1.31 16.67
N ARG A 77 17.30 0.02 16.64
CA ARG A 77 17.73 0.84 15.49
C ARG A 77 19.23 0.72 15.24
N SER A 78 20.04 0.83 16.29
CA SER A 78 21.49 0.71 16.21
C SER A 78 21.92 -0.66 15.68
N ALA A 79 21.20 -1.74 16.04
CA ALA A 79 21.46 -3.09 15.54
C ALA A 79 21.29 -3.26 14.03
N TYR A 80 20.49 -2.40 13.38
CA TYR A 80 20.30 -2.38 11.92
C TYR A 80 21.03 -1.22 11.22
N GLY A 81 21.96 -0.55 11.92
CA GLY A 81 22.68 0.62 11.37
C GLY A 81 21.81 1.86 11.18
N ILE A 82 20.64 1.90 11.81
CA ILE A 82 19.71 3.03 11.76
C ILE A 82 20.07 4.00 12.91
N PRO A 83 20.15 5.33 12.68
CA PRO A 83 20.47 6.28 13.74
C PRO A 83 19.46 6.19 14.90
N PRO A 84 19.90 6.15 16.17
CA PRO A 84 19.01 5.86 17.30
C PRO A 84 18.00 6.98 17.59
N ASP A 85 18.29 8.21 17.20
CA ASP A 85 17.63 9.44 17.64
C ASP A 85 17.23 10.39 16.48
N ARG A 86 17.24 9.89 15.23
CA ARG A 86 16.89 10.67 14.03
C ARG A 86 15.54 10.27 13.45
N PHE A 87 14.88 11.21 12.80
CA PHE A 87 13.79 10.89 11.88
C PHE A 87 14.32 10.03 10.72
N VAL A 88 13.57 9.01 10.34
CA VAL A 88 13.97 8.07 9.27
C VAL A 88 12.84 7.98 8.27
N ILE A 89 13.18 8.25 7.01
CA ILE A 89 12.32 7.98 5.88
C ILE A 89 12.58 6.53 5.46
N ALA A 90 11.51 5.76 5.28
CA ALA A 90 11.58 4.37 4.88
C ALA A 90 10.65 4.11 3.68
N ASN A 91 11.10 3.24 2.78
CA ASN A 91 10.30 2.79 1.64
C ASN A 91 10.38 1.27 1.52
N PHE A 92 9.37 0.58 2.06
CA PHE A 92 9.27 -0.88 2.02
C PHE A 92 8.48 -1.33 0.80
N ASN A 93 9.11 -1.26 -0.38
CA ASN A 93 8.47 -1.60 -1.64
C ASN A 93 9.35 -2.51 -2.50
N SER A 94 8.77 -3.05 -3.57
CA SER A 94 9.55 -3.81 -4.54
C SER A 94 10.52 -2.91 -5.29
N LEU A 95 11.73 -3.41 -5.55
CA LEU A 95 12.78 -2.68 -6.28
C LEU A 95 12.33 -2.23 -7.67
N VAL A 96 11.42 -2.96 -8.32
CA VAL A 96 10.89 -2.58 -9.64
C VAL A 96 10.08 -1.28 -9.63
N LYS A 97 9.65 -0.81 -8.45
CA LYS A 97 8.96 0.47 -8.30
C LYS A 97 9.91 1.63 -7.99
N MET A 98 11.21 1.35 -7.82
CA MET A 98 12.24 2.34 -7.49
C MET A 98 12.85 2.89 -8.77
N GLU A 99 12.20 3.91 -9.33
CA GLU A 99 12.70 4.60 -10.52
C GLU A 99 13.62 5.77 -10.17
N PRO A 100 14.50 6.23 -11.09
CA PRO A 100 15.36 7.40 -10.89
C PRO A 100 14.64 8.63 -10.32
N ARG A 101 13.43 8.92 -10.80
CA ARG A 101 12.60 10.04 -10.33
C ARG A 101 12.19 9.94 -8.86
N CYS A 102 12.08 8.73 -8.30
CA CYS A 102 11.74 8.54 -6.89
C CYS A 102 12.89 9.00 -5.98
N TRP A 103 14.13 8.86 -6.42
CA TRP A 103 15.31 9.30 -5.66
C TRP A 103 15.42 10.82 -5.63
N GLY A 104 15.12 11.50 -6.75
CA GLY A 104 15.15 12.96 -6.82
C GLY A 104 14.13 13.68 -5.93
N ALA A 105 13.09 12.99 -5.48
CA ALA A 105 12.08 13.54 -4.58
C ALA A 105 12.39 13.32 -3.08
N LEU A 106 13.45 12.58 -2.75
CA LEU A 106 13.86 12.24 -1.37
C LEU A 106 15.02 13.10 -0.85
N VAL A 107 15.56 13.98 -1.70
CA VAL A 107 16.67 14.92 -1.43
C VAL A 107 16.13 16.34 -1.48
#